data_AF-A0A150INQ0-F1
#
_entry.id   AF-A0A150INQ0-F1
#
_cell.length_a   1.000
_cell.length_b   1.000
_cell.length_c   1.000
_cell.angle_alpha   90.00
_cell.angle_beta   90.00
_cell.angle_gamma   90.00
#
_symmetry.space_group_name_H-M   'P 1'
#
loop_
_entity.id
_entity.type
_entity.pdbx_description
1 polymer ?
#
loop_
_entity_poly.entity_id
_entity_poly.type
_entity_poly.pdbx_seq_one_letter_code
_entity_poly.pdbx_strand_id
1 'polypeptide(L)'
;MGLLFMGFVLSGFVLGTILMCYEDRVTSRMEQVLGIQIKKFNCKSMGCYTYEGLSWLLLIYLSILAIFLFYPVVIGYTNFPGYIGCLFLLIYPEVVMIIRNGTFNDDSIPSPQNPVYVGPNMVSGGPGYNPLYYLLFSFAIGGVSTIWGFSMLNFPNIPVSEGFFLVLVGLIFQTLVLFPDVINWVSPVDLRTKKGVQLMSGVTVTLVLILIILRAISSMVSSVV
;
A
#
# COMPACT_ATOMS: atom_id res chain seq x y z
N MET A 1 -21.25 -13.07 -12.93
CA MET A 1 -19.94 -12.48 -12.59
C MET A 1 -19.88 -11.97 -11.15
N GLY A 2 -20.70 -11.00 -10.74
CA GLY A 2 -20.60 -10.38 -9.40
C GLY A 2 -20.65 -11.34 -8.19
N LEU A 3 -21.52 -12.35 -8.21
CA LEU A 3 -21.62 -13.34 -7.12
C LEU A 3 -20.38 -14.26 -7.01
N LEU A 4 -19.77 -14.63 -8.15
CA LEU A 4 -18.53 -15.42 -8.17
C LEU A 4 -17.33 -14.56 -7.75
N PHE A 5 -17.28 -13.30 -8.18
CA PHE A 5 -16.29 -12.35 -7.71
C PHE A 5 -16.33 -12.20 -6.19
N MET A 6 -17.54 -11.93 -5.64
CA MET A 6 -17.72 -11.85 -4.20
C MET A 6 -17.39 -13.16 -3.50
N GLY A 7 -17.76 -14.31 -4.06
CA GLY A 7 -17.44 -15.63 -3.50
C GLY A 7 -15.93 -15.89 -3.38
N PHE A 8 -15.15 -15.53 -4.40
CA PHE A 8 -13.69 -15.68 -4.37
C PHE A 8 -13.04 -14.69 -3.38
N VAL A 9 -13.50 -13.44 -3.35
CA VAL A 9 -13.02 -12.47 -2.35
C VAL A 9 -13.35 -12.94 -0.92
N LEU A 10 -14.58 -13.41 -0.68
CA LEU A 10 -15.00 -14.00 0.59
C LEU A 10 -14.16 -15.22 0.97
N SER A 11 -13.82 -16.09 0.02
CA SER A 11 -12.95 -17.24 0.30
C SER A 11 -11.54 -16.83 0.71
N GLY A 12 -11.01 -15.75 0.11
CA GLY A 12 -9.75 -15.14 0.55
C GLY A 12 -9.84 -14.56 1.97
N PHE A 13 -10.94 -13.88 2.30
CA PHE A 13 -11.20 -13.41 3.67
C PHE A 13 -11.33 -14.55 4.68
N VAL A 14 -12.00 -15.64 4.31
CA VAL A 14 -12.11 -16.84 5.16
C VAL A 14 -10.73 -17.44 5.38
N LEU A 15 -9.90 -17.59 4.34
CA LEU A 15 -8.54 -18.12 4.49
C LEU A 15 -7.66 -17.19 5.35
N GLY A 16 -7.77 -15.87 5.17
CA GLY A 16 -7.12 -14.89 6.03
C GLY A 16 -7.57 -14.99 7.48
N THR A 17 -8.86 -15.22 7.72
CA THR A 17 -9.40 -15.44 9.08
C THR A 17 -8.85 -16.73 9.69
N ILE A 18 -8.73 -17.82 8.91
CA ILE A 18 -8.10 -19.06 9.36
C ILE A 18 -6.63 -18.81 9.72
N LEU A 19 -5.91 -18.01 8.93
CA LEU A 19 -4.55 -17.62 9.26
C LEU A 19 -4.45 -16.82 10.56
N MET A 20 -5.41 -15.95 10.86
CA MET A 20 -5.49 -15.29 12.17
C MET A 20 -5.65 -16.28 13.33
N CYS A 21 -6.29 -17.44 13.11
CA CYS A 21 -6.34 -18.49 14.13
C CYS A 21 -4.96 -19.14 14.40
N TYR A 22 -4.06 -19.15 13.40
CA TYR A 22 -2.70 -19.68 13.50
C TYR A 22 -1.63 -18.58 13.62
N GLU A 23 -2.05 -17.34 13.83
CA GLU A 23 -1.20 -16.14 13.82
C GLU A 23 0.03 -16.30 14.70
N ASP A 24 -0.13 -16.69 15.97
CA ASP A 24 1.00 -16.84 16.91
C ASP A 24 2.05 -17.84 16.43
N ARG A 25 1.62 -18.92 15.76
CA ARG A 25 2.52 -19.93 15.20
C ARG A 25 3.21 -19.41 13.94
N VAL A 26 2.49 -18.65 13.10
CA VAL A 26 3.04 -18.02 11.89
C VAL A 26 4.07 -16.97 12.28
N THR A 27 3.73 -16.05 13.19
CA THR A 27 4.63 -15.00 13.64
C THR A 27 5.86 -15.59 14.32
N SER A 28 5.71 -16.56 15.21
CA SER A 28 6.87 -17.20 15.88
C SER A 28 7.84 -17.84 14.87
N ARG A 29 7.33 -18.50 13.83
CA ARG A 29 8.19 -19.05 12.77
C ARG A 29 8.85 -17.96 11.93
N MET A 30 8.12 -16.88 11.62
CA MET A 30 8.68 -15.76 10.88
C MET A 30 9.78 -15.06 11.68
N GLU A 31 9.58 -14.84 12.98
CA GLU A 31 10.60 -14.28 13.87
C GLU A 31 11.87 -15.14 13.87
N GLN A 32 11.72 -16.47 13.91
CA GLN A 32 12.85 -17.41 13.82
C GLN A 32 13.59 -17.35 12.47
N VAL A 33 12.86 -17.24 11.36
CA VAL A 33 13.43 -17.27 10.01
C VAL A 33 14.06 -15.92 9.63
N LEU A 34 13.39 -14.82 9.98
CA LEU A 34 13.77 -13.47 9.59
C LEU A 34 14.70 -12.81 10.61
N GLY A 35 14.77 -13.32 11.84
CA GLY A 35 15.59 -12.74 12.91
C GLY A 35 15.09 -11.37 13.39
N ILE A 36 13.82 -11.06 13.14
CA ILE A 36 13.18 -9.80 13.55
C ILE A 36 12.14 -10.04 14.63
N GLN A 37 11.83 -9.00 15.41
CA GLN A 37 10.71 -9.04 16.35
C GLN A 37 9.43 -8.58 15.64
N ILE A 38 8.41 -9.43 15.58
CA ILE A 38 7.13 -9.13 14.94
C ILE A 38 6.12 -8.62 15.96
N LYS A 39 6.10 -9.19 17.17
CA LYS A 39 5.18 -8.77 18.25
C LYS A 39 5.94 -8.11 19.40
N LYS A 40 5.44 -6.95 19.85
CA LYS A 40 5.88 -6.25 21.07
C LYS A 40 5.44 -6.99 22.33
N PHE A 41 4.23 -7.53 22.31
CA PHE A 41 3.59 -8.20 23.44
C PHE A 41 2.77 -9.41 22.95
N ASN A 42 2.51 -10.36 23.84
CA ASN A 42 1.58 -11.47 23.59
C ASN A 42 0.13 -10.97 23.60
N CYS A 43 -0.28 -10.27 22.53
CA CYS A 43 -1.66 -9.84 22.33
C CYS A 43 -2.03 -9.85 20.84
N LYS A 44 -3.35 -9.88 20.57
CA LYS A 44 -3.93 -10.01 19.21
C LYS A 44 -4.42 -8.68 18.61
N SER A 45 -4.14 -7.55 19.27
CA SER A 45 -4.50 -6.23 18.74
C SER A 45 -3.46 -5.78 17.72
N MET A 46 -3.87 -4.96 16.73
CA MET A 46 -2.97 -4.40 15.73
C MET A 46 -1.85 -3.54 16.36
N GLY A 47 -2.10 -2.96 17.55
CA GLY A 47 -1.08 -2.24 18.32
C GLY A 47 -0.02 -3.13 18.99
N CYS A 48 -0.17 -4.45 18.93
CA CYS A 48 0.78 -5.42 19.49
C CYS A 48 1.94 -5.72 18.55
N TYR A 49 1.85 -5.30 17.29
CA TYR A 49 2.88 -5.52 16.28
C TYR A 49 3.91 -4.40 16.29
N THR A 50 5.15 -4.76 15.97
CA THR A 50 6.17 -3.80 15.53
C THR A 50 5.80 -3.29 14.15
N TYR A 51 6.19 -2.06 13.79
CA TYR A 51 5.93 -1.56 12.43
C TYR A 51 6.63 -2.40 11.36
N GLU A 52 7.83 -2.89 11.63
CA GLU A 52 8.53 -3.82 10.74
C GLU A 52 7.75 -5.14 10.58
N GLY A 53 7.32 -5.74 11.70
CA GLY A 53 6.54 -6.97 11.71
C GLY A 53 5.17 -6.83 11.04
N LEU A 54 4.54 -5.66 11.16
CA LEU A 54 3.27 -5.36 10.53
C LEU A 54 3.37 -5.41 8.99
N SER A 55 4.45 -4.88 8.42
CA SER A 55 4.68 -4.90 6.96
C SER A 55 4.81 -6.35 6.44
N TRP A 56 5.57 -7.19 7.15
CA TRP A 56 5.69 -8.61 6.82
C TRP A 56 4.36 -9.37 6.93
N LEU A 57 3.59 -9.10 7.96
CA LEU A 57 2.29 -9.73 8.16
C LEU A 57 1.30 -9.31 7.06
N LEU A 58 1.25 -8.00 6.74
CA LEU A 58 0.42 -7.47 5.66
C LEU A 58 0.81 -8.09 4.32
N LEU A 59 2.11 -8.22 4.02
CA LEU A 59 2.58 -8.88 2.80
C LEU A 59 2.01 -10.30 2.64
N ILE A 60 1.97 -11.10 3.71
CA ILE A 60 1.39 -12.46 3.65
C ILE A 60 -0.09 -12.40 3.33
N TYR A 61 -0.86 -11.57 4.04
CA TYR A 61 -2.30 -11.43 3.79
C TYR A 61 -2.60 -10.96 2.37
N LEU A 62 -1.85 -9.97 1.90
CA LEU A 62 -2.02 -9.38 0.57
C LEU A 62 -1.58 -10.34 -0.54
N SER A 63 -0.55 -11.17 -0.30
CA SER A 63 -0.14 -12.23 -1.24
C SER A 63 -1.23 -13.29 -1.40
N ILE A 64 -1.90 -13.65 -0.32
CA ILE A 64 -3.02 -14.58 -0.37
C ILE A 64 -4.18 -13.96 -1.15
N LEU A 65 -4.56 -12.73 -0.81
CA LEU A 65 -5.60 -12.01 -1.53
C LEU A 65 -5.28 -11.92 -3.03
N ALA A 66 -4.03 -11.64 -3.38
CA ALA A 66 -3.56 -11.63 -4.76
C ALA A 66 -3.76 -12.98 -5.48
N ILE A 67 -3.51 -14.12 -4.83
CA ILE A 67 -3.78 -15.44 -5.42
C ILE A 67 -5.28 -15.61 -5.69
N PHE A 68 -6.14 -15.24 -4.74
CA PHE A 68 -7.59 -15.34 -4.90
C PHE A 68 -8.16 -14.40 -5.96
N LEU A 69 -7.48 -13.28 -6.26
CA LEU A 69 -7.87 -12.37 -7.34
C LEU A 69 -7.58 -12.94 -8.74
N PHE A 70 -6.78 -14.01 -8.88
CA PHE A 70 -6.49 -14.60 -10.18
C PHE A 70 -7.75 -15.03 -10.92
N TYR A 71 -8.60 -15.85 -10.29
CA TYR A 71 -9.82 -16.34 -10.93
C TYR A 71 -10.76 -15.21 -11.36
N PRO A 72 -11.22 -14.29 -10.48
CA PRO A 72 -12.15 -13.25 -10.89
C PRO A 72 -11.57 -12.30 -11.95
N VAL A 73 -10.28 -11.96 -11.89
CA VAL A 73 -9.68 -10.98 -12.80
C VAL A 73 -9.25 -11.62 -14.14
N VAL A 74 -8.56 -12.75 -14.09
CA VAL A 74 -8.03 -13.42 -15.29
C VAL A 74 -9.11 -14.23 -15.98
N ILE A 75 -9.86 -15.06 -15.24
CA ILE A 75 -10.88 -15.93 -15.83
C ILE A 75 -12.21 -15.18 -15.98
N GLY A 76 -12.62 -14.44 -14.94
CA GLY A 76 -13.86 -13.68 -14.95
C GLY A 76 -13.80 -12.51 -15.94
N TYR A 77 -12.87 -11.58 -15.75
CA TYR A 77 -12.79 -10.38 -16.60
C TYR A 77 -11.92 -10.55 -17.85
N THR A 78 -11.33 -11.72 -18.08
CA THR A 78 -10.40 -11.95 -19.22
C THR A 78 -9.31 -10.87 -19.28
N ASN A 79 -8.80 -10.46 -18.11
CA ASN A 79 -7.92 -9.30 -17.97
C ASN A 79 -6.62 -9.67 -17.24
N PHE A 80 -5.82 -10.52 -17.87
CA PHE A 80 -4.53 -10.92 -17.33
C PHE A 80 -3.59 -9.75 -17.04
N PRO A 81 -3.47 -8.72 -17.90
CA PRO A 81 -2.70 -7.52 -17.58
C PRO A 81 -3.19 -6.85 -16.29
N GLY A 82 -4.49 -6.63 -16.13
CA GLY A 82 -5.07 -6.07 -14.90
C GLY A 82 -4.73 -6.87 -13.63
N TYR A 83 -4.62 -8.20 -13.74
CA TYR A 83 -4.15 -9.05 -12.64
C TYR A 83 -2.69 -8.75 -12.25
N ILE A 84 -1.79 -8.55 -13.23
CA ILE A 84 -0.42 -8.08 -12.95
C ILE A 84 -0.47 -6.73 -12.24
N GLY A 85 -1.35 -5.82 -12.66
CA GLY A 85 -1.59 -4.57 -11.98
C GLY A 85 -2.01 -4.73 -10.51
N CYS A 86 -2.85 -5.73 -10.21
CA CYS A 86 -3.20 -6.08 -8.82
C CYS A 86 -1.99 -6.58 -8.02
N LEU A 87 -1.09 -7.37 -8.63
CA LEU A 87 0.14 -7.80 -7.97
C LEU A 87 1.02 -6.61 -7.60
N PHE A 88 1.22 -5.67 -8.53
CA PHE A 88 1.93 -4.44 -8.22
C PHE A 88 1.21 -3.63 -7.14
N LEU A 89 -0.12 -3.48 -7.22
CA LEU A 89 -0.86 -2.75 -6.18
C LEU A 89 -0.61 -3.32 -4.79
N LEU A 90 -0.72 -4.64 -4.64
CA LEU A 90 -0.75 -5.31 -3.34
C LEU A 90 0.64 -5.62 -2.79
N ILE A 91 1.61 -5.96 -3.65
CA ILE A 91 2.93 -6.46 -3.23
C ILE A 91 3.98 -5.37 -3.24
N TYR A 92 3.96 -4.47 -4.23
CA TYR A 92 4.99 -3.45 -4.37
C TYR A 92 5.14 -2.56 -3.12
N PRO A 93 4.06 -2.04 -2.51
CA PRO A 93 4.20 -1.15 -1.35
C PRO A 93 4.84 -1.86 -0.16
N GLU A 94 4.46 -3.12 0.08
CA GLU A 94 5.00 -3.92 1.18
C GLU A 94 6.49 -4.22 1.00
N VAL A 95 6.91 -4.59 -0.22
CA VAL A 95 8.33 -4.81 -0.53
C VAL A 95 9.14 -3.54 -0.29
N VAL A 96 8.63 -2.38 -0.72
CA VAL A 96 9.28 -1.10 -0.46
C VAL A 96 9.36 -0.81 1.04
N MET A 97 8.29 -1.03 1.81
CA MET A 97 8.31 -0.80 3.26
C MET A 97 9.27 -1.75 3.99
N ILE A 98 9.35 -3.02 3.60
CA ILE A 98 10.28 -4.01 4.16
C ILE A 98 11.74 -3.65 3.86
N ILE A 99 12.06 -3.28 2.61
CA ILE A 99 13.42 -2.80 2.26
C ILE A 99 13.78 -1.55 3.06
N ARG A 100 12.77 -0.79 3.47
CA ARG A 100 12.90 0.45 4.24
C ARG A 100 12.56 0.27 5.71
N ASN A 101 12.93 -0.86 6.30
CA ASN A 101 12.74 -1.11 7.72
C ASN A 101 13.39 -0.05 8.62
N GLY A 102 14.44 0.66 8.17
CA GLY A 102 14.99 1.83 8.85
C GLY A 102 14.05 3.04 8.95
N THR A 103 13.06 3.14 8.06
CA THR A 103 12.01 4.16 8.09
C THR A 103 10.73 3.64 8.77
N PHE A 104 10.27 2.44 8.38
CA PHE A 104 9.03 1.84 8.86
C PHE A 104 9.26 0.94 10.09
N ASN A 105 9.76 1.55 11.17
CA ASN A 105 9.99 0.88 12.45
C ASN A 105 9.36 1.65 13.62
N ASP A 106 9.41 1.05 14.81
CA ASP A 106 8.86 1.63 16.02
C ASP A 106 9.63 2.86 16.50
N ASP A 107 10.90 3.02 16.12
CA ASP A 107 11.69 4.21 16.46
C ASP A 107 11.15 5.47 15.75
N SER A 108 10.38 5.29 14.67
CA SER A 108 9.66 6.40 14.02
C SER A 108 8.54 7.00 14.88
N ILE A 109 8.13 6.34 15.97
CA ILE A 109 7.06 6.82 16.84
C ILE A 109 7.59 7.94 17.75
N PRO A 110 6.95 9.13 17.78
CA PRO A 110 7.37 10.24 18.64
C PRO A 110 7.45 9.82 20.11
N SER A 111 8.62 10.02 20.72
CA SER A 111 8.94 9.59 22.08
C SER A 111 9.97 10.54 22.72
N PRO A 112 10.21 10.49 24.04
CA PRO A 112 11.27 11.28 24.68
C PRO A 112 12.65 11.09 24.07
N GLN A 113 12.94 9.88 23.55
CA GLN A 113 14.19 9.54 22.89
C GLN A 113 14.22 10.00 21.43
N ASN A 114 13.06 10.19 20.80
CA ASN A 114 12.91 10.72 19.43
C ASN A 114 11.85 11.84 19.39
N PRO A 115 12.18 13.04 19.91
CA PRO A 115 11.19 14.07 20.17
C PRO A 115 10.70 14.73 18.88
N VAL A 116 9.39 14.97 18.83
CA VAL A 116 8.73 15.82 17.82
C VAL A 116 8.11 16.99 18.54
N TYR A 117 8.32 18.22 18.06
CA TYR A 117 7.79 19.43 18.67
C TYR A 117 6.72 20.07 17.79
N VAL A 118 5.61 20.47 18.41
CA VAL A 118 4.57 21.30 17.79
C VAL A 118 4.46 22.58 18.60
N GLY A 119 5.19 23.61 18.17
CA GLY A 119 5.42 24.81 18.97
C GLY A 119 6.23 24.49 20.23
N PRO A 120 5.83 24.95 21.42
CA PRO A 120 6.54 24.65 22.66
C PRO A 120 6.27 23.23 23.20
N ASN A 121 5.27 22.53 22.65
CA ASN A 121 4.81 21.26 23.19
C ASN A 121 5.51 20.09 22.50
N MET A 122 6.12 19.21 23.30
CA MET A 122 6.60 17.93 22.83
C MET A 122 5.42 16.99 22.58
N VAL A 123 5.37 16.40 21.40
CA VAL A 123 4.43 15.34 21.05
C VAL A 123 5.05 14.02 21.52
N SER A 124 4.45 13.43 22.56
CA SER A 124 4.75 12.07 23.00
C SER A 124 3.60 11.16 22.60
N GLY A 125 3.91 10.14 21.81
CA GLY A 125 2.91 9.30 21.17
C GLY A 125 2.36 9.91 19.88
N GLY A 126 2.23 9.08 18.86
CA GLY A 126 1.80 9.48 17.53
C GLY A 126 1.73 8.27 16.60
N PRO A 127 1.21 8.45 15.38
CA PRO A 127 1.15 7.38 14.40
C PRO A 127 2.55 6.99 13.86
N GLY A 128 3.60 7.79 14.04
CA GLY A 128 4.90 7.49 13.44
C GLY A 128 4.79 7.32 11.92
N TYR A 129 5.70 6.53 11.35
CA TYR A 129 5.55 6.03 9.98
C TYR A 129 4.81 4.69 9.96
N ASN A 130 3.55 4.68 10.41
CA ASN A 130 2.74 3.45 10.47
C ASN A 130 2.52 2.84 9.07
N PRO A 131 3.00 1.60 8.82
CA PRO A 131 2.91 0.95 7.51
C PRO A 131 1.50 0.93 6.93
N LEU A 132 0.47 0.76 7.77
CA LEU A 132 -0.91 0.65 7.30
C LEU A 132 -1.38 1.94 6.61
N TYR A 133 -1.03 3.13 7.14
CA TYR A 133 -1.46 4.38 6.51
C TYR A 133 -0.78 4.57 5.15
N TYR A 134 0.52 4.28 5.08
CA TYR A 134 1.30 4.43 3.86
C TYR A 134 0.96 3.39 2.80
N LEU A 135 0.59 2.17 3.21
CA LEU A 135 -0.04 1.17 2.37
C LEU A 135 -1.33 1.71 1.75
N LEU A 136 -2.25 2.26 2.56
CA LEU A 136 -3.53 2.78 2.08
C LEU A 136 -3.35 3.96 1.12
N PHE A 137 -2.39 4.85 1.38
CA PHE A 137 -2.04 5.93 0.46
C PHE A 137 -1.53 5.38 -0.87
N SER A 138 -0.64 4.39 -0.83
CA SER A 138 -0.12 3.73 -2.03
C SER A 138 -1.20 2.97 -2.80
N PHE A 139 -2.16 2.35 -2.09
CA PHE A 139 -3.30 1.67 -2.70
C PHE A 139 -4.23 2.63 -3.45
N ALA A 140 -4.53 3.79 -2.85
CA ALA A 140 -5.37 4.79 -3.52
C ALA A 140 -4.75 5.24 -4.85
N ILE A 141 -3.43 5.48 -4.87
CA ILE A 141 -2.70 5.88 -6.07
C ILE A 141 -2.63 4.74 -7.08
N GLY A 142 -2.20 3.54 -6.67
CA GLY A 142 -2.03 2.41 -7.58
C GLY A 142 -3.33 1.86 -8.15
N GLY A 143 -4.44 1.99 -7.42
CA GLY A 143 -5.75 1.58 -7.90
C GLY A 143 -6.19 2.37 -9.14
N VAL A 144 -5.97 3.69 -9.13
CA VAL A 144 -6.36 4.57 -10.24
C VAL A 144 -5.30 4.64 -11.36
N SER A 145 -4.10 4.11 -11.13
CA SER A 145 -3.00 4.19 -12.09
C SER A 145 -2.50 2.81 -12.50
N THR A 146 -1.83 2.08 -11.62
CA THR A 146 -1.18 0.80 -11.91
C THR A 146 -2.19 -0.27 -12.36
N ILE A 147 -3.26 -0.53 -11.60
CA ILE A 147 -4.30 -1.50 -12.04
C ILE A 147 -4.91 -1.05 -13.36
N TRP A 148 -5.26 0.24 -13.45
CA TRP A 148 -6.00 0.73 -14.60
C TRP A 148 -5.15 0.76 -15.87
N GLY A 149 -3.90 1.21 -15.77
CA GLY A 149 -2.94 1.27 -16.86
C GLY A 149 -2.57 -0.12 -17.37
N PHE A 150 -2.38 -1.10 -16.48
CA PHE A 150 -2.25 -2.49 -16.92
C PHE A 150 -3.54 -3.00 -17.57
N SER A 151 -4.71 -2.72 -17.00
CA SER A 151 -6.00 -3.08 -17.58
C SER A 151 -6.22 -2.49 -18.98
N MET A 152 -5.71 -1.27 -19.25
CA MET A 152 -5.75 -0.65 -20.58
C MET A 152 -5.05 -1.47 -21.65
N LEU A 153 -3.98 -2.19 -21.29
CA LEU A 153 -3.25 -3.07 -22.23
C LEU A 153 -4.10 -4.24 -22.73
N ASN A 154 -5.24 -4.50 -22.09
CA ASN A 154 -6.18 -5.53 -22.50
C ASN A 154 -7.17 -5.05 -23.59
N PHE A 155 -7.20 -3.74 -23.89
CA PHE A 155 -8.15 -3.15 -24.84
C PHE A 155 -7.45 -2.74 -26.14
N PRO A 156 -7.82 -3.32 -27.30
CA PRO A 156 -7.11 -3.11 -28.56
C PRO A 156 -7.27 -1.69 -29.12
N ASN A 157 -8.30 -0.96 -28.68
CA ASN A 157 -8.58 0.42 -29.07
C ASN A 157 -7.84 1.46 -28.23
N ILE A 158 -7.07 1.05 -27.22
CA ILE A 158 -6.27 1.95 -26.39
C ILE A 158 -4.79 1.77 -26.78
N PRO A 159 -4.09 2.84 -27.17
CA PRO A 159 -2.66 2.76 -27.45
C PRO A 159 -1.89 2.21 -26.24
N VAL A 160 -1.03 1.22 -26.51
CA VAL A 160 -0.20 0.56 -25.49
C VAL A 160 0.69 1.56 -24.74
N SER A 161 1.15 2.62 -25.42
CA SER A 161 1.93 3.70 -24.82
C SER A 161 1.19 4.44 -23.70
N GLU A 162 -0.13 4.61 -23.81
CA GLU A 162 -0.92 5.25 -22.75
C GLU A 162 -1.00 4.39 -21.49
N GLY A 163 -1.24 3.09 -21.67
CA GLY A 163 -1.27 2.13 -20.56
C GLY A 163 0.05 2.12 -19.80
N PHE A 164 1.18 2.01 -20.52
CA PHE A 164 2.50 2.05 -19.89
C PHE A 164 2.85 3.39 -19.27
N PHE A 165 2.49 4.51 -19.90
CA PHE A 165 2.68 5.83 -19.32
C PHE A 165 1.96 5.95 -17.97
N LEU A 166 0.69 5.53 -17.89
CA LEU A 166 -0.07 5.58 -16.66
C LEU A 166 0.49 4.64 -15.59
N VAL A 167 0.96 3.44 -15.97
CA VAL A 167 1.66 2.52 -15.05
C VAL A 167 2.91 3.17 -14.49
N LEU A 168 3.76 3.75 -15.34
CA LEU A 168 5.03 4.35 -14.92
C LEU A 168 4.82 5.52 -13.94
N VAL A 169 3.96 6.47 -14.31
CA VAL A 169 3.64 7.63 -13.46
C VAL A 169 2.98 7.17 -12.16
N GLY A 170 2.09 6.17 -12.25
CA GLY A 170 1.46 5.52 -11.10
C GLY A 170 2.47 4.96 -10.11
N LEU A 171 3.42 4.15 -10.58
CA LEU A 171 4.48 3.57 -9.75
C LEU A 171 5.34 4.66 -9.11
N ILE A 172 5.69 5.73 -9.84
CA ILE A 172 6.45 6.87 -9.27
C ILE A 172 5.66 7.50 -8.12
N PHE A 173 4.36 7.75 -8.28
CA PHE A 173 3.53 8.36 -7.23
C PHE A 173 3.27 7.41 -6.06
N GLN A 174 3.08 6.12 -6.32
CA GLN A 174 3.02 5.09 -5.28
C GLN A 174 4.31 5.06 -4.46
N THR A 175 5.46 5.18 -5.13
CA THR A 175 6.77 5.27 -4.48
C THR A 175 6.84 6.52 -3.62
N LEU A 176 6.48 7.69 -4.17
CA LEU A 176 6.61 8.97 -3.49
C LEU A 176 5.97 8.95 -2.09
N VAL A 177 4.75 8.44 -1.96
CA VAL A 177 4.07 8.38 -0.64
C VAL A 177 4.73 7.40 0.33
N LEU A 178 5.46 6.41 -0.17
CA LEU A 178 6.24 5.46 0.63
C LEU A 178 7.62 6.02 1.06
N PHE A 179 7.89 7.31 0.79
CA PHE A 179 9.08 8.06 1.22
C PHE A 179 8.72 9.19 2.21
N PRO A 180 8.07 8.87 3.35
CA PRO A 180 7.64 9.90 4.27
C PRO A 180 8.79 10.63 4.95
N ASP A 181 9.91 9.97 5.23
CA ASP A 181 11.12 10.61 5.75
C ASP A 181 11.68 11.69 4.81
N VAL A 182 11.72 11.42 3.50
CA VAL A 182 12.18 12.39 2.49
C VAL A 182 11.19 13.54 2.37
N ILE A 183 9.89 13.26 2.34
CA ILE A 183 8.86 14.31 2.30
C ILE A 183 8.89 15.13 3.60
N ASN A 184 9.14 14.48 4.74
CA ASN A 184 9.21 15.14 6.04
C ASN A 184 10.30 16.22 6.09
N TRP A 185 11.39 16.05 5.34
CA TRP A 185 12.47 17.03 5.28
C TRP A 185 12.05 18.37 4.66
N VAL A 186 11.11 18.34 3.71
CA VAL A 186 10.58 19.53 3.02
C VAL A 186 9.19 19.94 3.51
N SER A 187 8.59 19.14 4.39
CA SER A 187 7.24 19.35 4.89
C SER A 187 7.22 20.40 6.00
N PRO A 188 6.22 21.30 6.02
CA PRO A 188 6.02 22.23 7.12
C PRO A 188 5.47 21.55 8.40
N VAL A 189 5.07 20.28 8.31
CA VAL A 189 4.48 19.50 9.41
C VAL A 189 5.19 18.16 9.54
N ASP A 190 5.55 17.77 10.77
CA ASP A 190 6.16 16.47 11.01
C ASP A 190 5.17 15.32 10.69
N LEU A 191 5.56 14.49 9.74
CA LEU A 191 4.78 13.40 9.17
C LEU A 191 4.52 12.24 10.14
N ARG A 192 5.26 12.19 11.26
CA ARG A 192 5.06 11.20 12.34
C ARG A 192 3.88 11.56 13.26
N THR A 193 3.27 12.73 13.08
CA THR A 193 2.13 13.21 13.87
C THR A 193 0.79 12.96 13.17
N LYS A 194 -0.33 13.08 13.90
CA LYS A 194 -1.68 13.01 13.31
C LYS A 194 -1.90 14.06 12.20
N LYS A 195 -1.38 15.27 12.38
CA LYS A 195 -1.44 16.34 11.36
C LYS A 195 -0.60 15.97 10.13
N GLY A 196 0.53 15.32 10.35
CA GLY A 196 1.37 14.74 9.29
C GLY A 196 0.62 13.74 8.42
N VAL A 197 -0.09 12.79 9.04
CA VAL A 197 -0.94 11.82 8.32
C VAL A 197 -2.05 12.52 7.53
N GLN A 198 -2.67 13.57 8.08
CA GLN A 198 -3.67 14.38 7.36
C GLN A 198 -3.05 15.08 6.13
N LEU A 199 -1.84 15.63 6.27
CA LEU A 199 -1.12 16.22 5.14
C LEU A 199 -0.85 15.17 4.05
N MET A 200 -0.35 13.99 4.42
CA MET A 200 -0.11 12.90 3.47
C MET A 200 -1.39 12.39 2.80
N SER A 201 -2.51 12.37 3.52
CA SER A 201 -3.82 12.11 2.91
C SER A 201 -4.17 13.16 1.87
N GLY A 202 -3.93 14.45 2.15
CA GLY A 202 -4.10 15.53 1.18
C GLY A 202 -3.23 15.37 -0.06
N VAL A 203 -1.94 15.11 0.13
CA VAL A 203 -0.98 14.82 -0.96
C VAL A 203 -1.47 13.65 -1.81
N THR A 204 -1.90 12.56 -1.17
CA THR A 204 -2.41 11.37 -1.87
C THR A 204 -3.62 11.70 -2.74
N VAL A 205 -4.59 12.45 -2.20
CA VAL A 205 -5.78 12.88 -2.96
C VAL A 205 -5.37 13.75 -4.15
N THR A 206 -4.44 14.69 -3.97
CA THR A 206 -3.93 15.51 -5.07
C THR A 206 -3.27 14.68 -6.16
N LEU A 207 -2.41 13.71 -5.80
CA LEU A 207 -1.76 12.82 -6.76
C LEU A 207 -2.77 11.96 -7.53
N VAL A 208 -3.80 11.44 -6.85
CA VAL A 208 -4.91 10.71 -7.48
C VAL A 208 -5.65 11.61 -8.48
N LEU A 209 -5.97 12.85 -8.13
CA LEU A 209 -6.62 13.79 -9.04
C LEU A 209 -5.75 14.10 -10.26
N ILE A 210 -4.44 14.30 -10.07
CA ILE A 210 -3.49 14.50 -11.17
C ILE A 210 -3.51 13.29 -12.11
N LEU A 211 -3.47 12.07 -11.58
CA LEU A 211 -3.51 10.85 -12.39
C LEU A 211 -4.81 10.73 -13.21
N ILE A 212 -5.95 11.05 -12.60
CA ILE A 212 -7.25 11.06 -13.28
C ILE A 212 -7.25 12.09 -14.42
N ILE A 213 -6.73 13.29 -14.19
CA ILE A 213 -6.63 14.36 -15.21
C ILE A 213 -5.67 13.95 -16.34
N LEU A 214 -4.47 13.47 -16.01
CA LEU A 214 -3.48 13.03 -16.99
C LEU A 214 -4.05 11.95 -17.91
N ARG A 215 -4.78 10.99 -17.33
CA ARG A 215 -5.50 9.98 -18.10
C ARG A 215 -6.53 10.60 -19.04
N ALA A 216 -7.39 11.49 -18.54
CA ALA A 216 -8.43 12.11 -19.36
C ALA A 216 -7.81 12.87 -20.56
N ILE A 217 -6.72 13.59 -20.33
CA ILE A 217 -5.98 14.29 -21.38
C ILE A 217 -5.38 13.30 -22.38
N SER A 218 -4.74 12.23 -21.90
CA SER A 218 -4.15 11.18 -22.74
C SER A 218 -5.20 10.59 -23.69
N SER A 219 -6.38 10.23 -23.17
CA SER A 219 -7.45 9.66 -23.97
C SER A 219 -8.06 10.65 -24.96
N MET A 220 -8.07 11.96 -24.65
CA MET A 220 -8.51 12.98 -25.60
C MET A 220 -7.53 13.12 -26.77
N VAL A 221 -6.23 13.15 -26.50
CA VAL A 221 -5.20 13.30 -27.55
C VAL A 221 -5.28 12.14 -28.55
N SER A 222 -5.44 10.91 -28.07
CA SER A 222 -5.54 9.72 -28.93
C SER A 222 -6.84 9.59 -29.70
N SER A 223 -7.87 10.38 -29.38
CA SER A 223 -9.10 10.45 -30.17
C SER A 223 -9.03 11.43 -31.34
N VAL A 224 -8.00 12.29 -31.35
CA VAL A 224 -7.79 13.34 -32.36
C VAL A 224 -6.79 12.89 -33.45
N VAL A 225 -5.98 11.88 -33.15
CA VAL A 225 -4.96 11.28 -34.06
C VAL A 225 -5.52 10.02 -34.70
#